data_AF-A0A2E8Y6A3-F1
#
_entry.id   AF-A0A2E8Y6A3-F1
#
_cell.length_a   1.000
_cell.length_b   1.000
_cell.length_c   1.000
_cell.angle_alpha   90.00
_cell.angle_beta   90.00
_cell.angle_gamma   90.00
#
_symmetry.space_group_name_H-M   'P 1'
#
loop_
_entity.id
_entity.type
_entity.pdbx_description
1 polymer ?
#
loop_
_entity_poly.entity_id
_entity_poly.type
_entity_poly.pdbx_seq_one_letter_code
_entity_poly.pdbx_strand_id
1 'polypeptide(L)'
;MHRLIIWPYSPLHGLLSLAAWLSIGQVGEAQEEKPYGLAKRERWENTRLVGTPEPPLPYTVEPVYTNLDWAAPMFIAPEPGSKRLFAMLNGANGQPAGLVAFRDDPAVTEQSGLMELDGRMAYSFCFDPDYARNGHLYLFTNLRLARFGGGKANRVSRVVVPPASGGTIDPNTEQVILEWESRGHDGGGLAFGRDGMLYISTGDGTSDS
;
A
#
# COMPACT_ATOMS: atom_id res chain seq x y z
N MET A 1 -37.74 -15.78 -16.44
CA MET A 1 -38.31 -15.34 -17.74
C MET A 1 -39.76 -14.99 -17.53
N HIS A 2 -40.11 -13.71 -17.41
CA HIS A 2 -41.50 -13.27 -17.29
C HIS A 2 -41.86 -12.39 -18.48
N ARG A 3 -42.88 -12.86 -19.22
CA ARG A 3 -43.38 -12.30 -20.47
C ARG A 3 -44.38 -11.18 -20.18
N LEU A 4 -44.28 -10.15 -21.00
CA LEU A 4 -45.22 -9.04 -21.13
C LEU A 4 -46.54 -9.54 -21.75
N ILE A 5 -47.67 -9.15 -21.17
CA ILE A 5 -49.00 -9.27 -21.79
C ILE A 5 -49.50 -7.86 -22.03
N ILE A 6 -49.74 -7.51 -23.29
CA ILE A 6 -50.48 -6.33 -23.73
C ILE A 6 -51.71 -6.85 -24.43
N TRP A 7 -52.91 -6.37 -24.09
CA TRP A 7 -54.03 -6.32 -25.04
C TRP A 7 -54.77 -4.98 -24.95
N PRO A 8 -55.37 -4.53 -26.06
CA PRO A 8 -55.61 -3.13 -26.39
C PRO A 8 -57.07 -2.73 -26.23
N TYR A 9 -57.37 -1.47 -25.93
CA TYR A 9 -58.69 -0.89 -26.28
C TYR A 9 -58.57 0.61 -26.55
N SER A 10 -58.84 0.97 -27.80
CA SER A 10 -59.34 2.28 -28.25
C SER A 10 -60.85 2.14 -28.53
N PRO A 11 -61.59 3.20 -28.89
CA PRO A 11 -61.63 4.57 -28.36
C PRO A 11 -63.09 4.91 -27.93
N LEU A 12 -63.35 6.07 -27.31
CA LEU A 12 -64.40 7.02 -27.71
C LEU A 12 -64.68 8.07 -26.62
N HIS A 13 -64.39 9.32 -26.99
CA HIS A 13 -65.14 10.57 -26.78
C HIS A 13 -65.73 10.87 -25.39
N GLY A 14 -65.18 11.91 -24.75
CA GLY A 14 -65.87 12.63 -23.67
C GLY A 14 -65.02 13.73 -23.04
N LEU A 15 -65.20 14.96 -23.53
CA LEU A 15 -65.02 16.25 -22.84
C LEU A 15 -63.69 16.50 -22.09
N LEU A 16 -62.83 17.34 -22.71
CA LEU A 16 -61.80 18.07 -21.96
C LEU A 16 -62.46 19.04 -20.98
N SER A 17 -62.46 18.68 -19.70
CA SER A 17 -62.53 19.64 -18.60
C SER A 17 -61.16 19.72 -17.95
N LEU A 18 -60.45 20.83 -18.20
CA LEU A 18 -59.17 21.14 -17.59
C LEU A 18 -59.41 21.55 -16.13
N ALA A 19 -59.34 20.59 -15.21
CA ALA A 19 -59.32 20.89 -13.78
C ALA A 19 -57.87 21.21 -13.38
N ALA A 20 -57.57 22.49 -13.16
CA ALA A 20 -56.32 22.91 -12.55
C ALA A 20 -56.34 22.52 -11.06
N TRP A 21 -55.56 21.50 -10.70
CA TRP A 21 -55.30 21.16 -9.31
C TRP A 21 -54.21 22.11 -8.78
N LEU A 22 -54.61 23.09 -7.99
CA LEU A 22 -53.70 23.86 -7.14
C LEU A 22 -53.30 22.97 -5.96
N SER A 23 -52.23 22.20 -6.14
CA SER A 23 -51.51 21.60 -5.03
C SER A 23 -50.85 22.73 -4.23
N ILE A 24 -51.44 23.09 -3.09
CA ILE A 24 -50.75 23.90 -2.07
C ILE A 24 -49.70 22.97 -1.46
N GLY A 25 -48.49 22.99 -2.04
CA GLY A 25 -47.33 22.42 -1.38
C GLY A 25 -47.04 23.24 -0.13
N GLN A 26 -47.05 22.60 1.05
CA GLN A 26 -46.34 23.16 2.19
C GLN A 26 -44.86 23.19 1.82
N VAL A 27 -44.38 24.37 1.45
CA VAL A 27 -42.95 24.65 1.37
C VAL A 27 -42.47 24.66 2.82
N GLY A 28 -41.89 23.55 3.27
CA GLY A 28 -41.05 23.58 4.46
C GLY A 28 -39.94 24.58 4.18
N GLU A 29 -39.76 25.57 5.07
CA GLU A 29 -38.64 26.51 4.97
C GLU A 29 -37.35 25.69 4.92
N ALA A 30 -36.67 25.74 3.78
CA ALA A 30 -35.31 25.28 3.69
C ALA A 30 -34.50 26.16 4.67
N GLN A 31 -33.99 25.55 5.73
CA GLN A 31 -33.15 26.24 6.67
C GLN A 31 -31.86 26.61 5.92
N GLU A 32 -31.72 27.88 5.55
CA GLU A 32 -30.52 28.39 4.89
C GLU A 32 -29.32 28.04 5.77
N GLU A 33 -28.48 27.11 5.31
CA GLU A 33 -27.22 26.83 5.96
C GLU A 33 -26.40 28.12 5.97
N LYS A 34 -26.01 28.57 7.16
CA LYS A 34 -25.17 29.76 7.30
C LYS A 34 -23.90 29.56 6.47
N PRO A 35 -23.51 30.53 5.63
CA PRO A 35 -22.30 30.39 4.83
C PRO A 35 -21.10 30.19 5.77
N TYR A 36 -20.34 29.13 5.53
CA TYR A 36 -19.10 28.86 6.25
C TYR A 36 -17.91 29.54 5.57
N GLY A 37 -16.92 29.95 6.35
CA GLY A 37 -15.72 30.62 5.86
C GLY A 37 -15.79 32.15 5.94
N LEU A 38 -14.65 32.79 5.67
CA LEU A 38 -14.51 34.25 5.70
C LEU A 38 -15.01 34.86 4.39
N ALA A 39 -15.82 35.91 4.48
CA ALA A 39 -16.31 36.67 3.31
C ALA A 39 -15.17 37.26 2.45
N LYS A 40 -14.00 37.48 3.06
CA LYS A 40 -12.77 37.90 2.40
C LYS A 40 -11.58 37.29 3.14
N ARG A 41 -10.67 36.65 2.41
CA ARG A 41 -9.38 36.25 2.97
C ARG A 41 -8.48 37.48 3.04
N GLU A 42 -8.20 37.95 4.24
CA GLU A 42 -7.19 38.98 4.44
C GLU A 42 -5.79 38.38 4.20
N ARG A 43 -4.92 39.13 3.52
CA ARG A 43 -3.54 38.70 3.34
C ARG A 43 -2.88 38.72 4.72
N TRP A 44 -2.43 37.55 5.16
CA TRP A 44 -1.62 37.47 6.36
C TRP A 44 -0.22 38.03 6.08
N GLU A 45 0.05 39.22 6.62
CA GLU A 45 1.35 39.89 6.57
C GLU A 45 2.15 39.48 7.81
N ASN A 46 3.08 38.53 7.63
CA ASN A 46 3.85 37.98 8.72
C ASN A 46 5.01 38.90 9.11
N THR A 47 4.74 39.85 10.00
CA THR A 47 5.73 40.83 10.49
C THR A 47 6.50 40.37 11.72
N ARG A 48 6.19 39.18 12.27
CA ARG A 48 6.76 38.68 13.54
C ARG A 48 7.50 37.35 13.43
N LEU A 49 7.36 36.60 12.34
CA LEU A 49 8.18 35.41 12.10
C LEU A 49 9.56 35.85 11.64
N VAL A 50 10.41 36.12 12.61
CA VAL A 50 11.85 36.14 12.41
C VAL A 50 12.28 34.68 12.46
N GLY A 51 12.42 34.05 11.29
CA GLY A 51 13.10 32.76 11.22
C GLY A 51 14.54 32.93 11.69
N THR A 52 15.03 32.02 12.52
CA THR A 52 16.47 31.88 12.73
C THR A 52 17.09 31.46 11.39
N PRO A 53 18.20 32.07 10.93
CA PRO A 53 19.00 31.45 9.90
C PRO A 53 19.62 30.22 10.55
N GLU A 54 18.88 29.11 10.60
CA GLU A 54 19.46 27.83 10.97
C GLU A 54 20.67 27.59 10.05
N PRO A 55 21.84 27.24 10.61
CA PRO A 55 22.94 26.78 9.78
C PRO A 55 22.48 25.59 8.93
N PRO A 56 23.08 25.38 7.74
CA PRO A 56 22.74 24.22 6.93
C PRO A 56 22.87 22.93 7.76
N LEU A 57 21.96 22.00 7.52
CA LEU A 57 21.97 20.71 8.22
C LEU A 57 23.35 20.05 8.05
N PRO A 58 23.88 19.38 9.09
CA PRO A 58 25.23 18.83 9.08
C PRO A 58 25.39 17.65 8.10
N TYR A 59 24.30 17.15 7.53
CA TYR A 59 24.27 16.04 6.58
C TYR A 59 23.70 16.50 5.25
N THR A 60 24.32 16.05 4.16
CA THR A 60 23.80 16.17 2.80
C THR A 60 23.38 14.80 2.27
N VAL A 61 22.57 14.79 1.22
CA VAL A 61 22.21 13.59 0.47
C VAL A 61 23.06 13.50 -0.79
N GLU A 62 23.42 12.28 -1.17
CA GLU A 62 24.03 11.98 -2.46
C GLU A 62 23.26 10.82 -3.13
N PRO A 63 23.01 10.90 -4.44
CA PRO A 63 22.47 9.76 -5.18
C PRO A 63 23.45 8.58 -5.15
N VAL A 64 22.96 7.38 -4.87
CA VAL A 64 23.74 6.13 -4.84
C VAL A 64 23.00 5.03 -5.60
N TYR A 65 23.75 4.03 -6.09
CA TYR A 65 23.24 2.92 -6.92
C TYR A 65 22.50 3.42 -8.17
N THR A 66 23.01 4.49 -8.78
CA THR A 66 22.40 5.19 -9.93
C THR A 66 22.48 4.43 -11.25
N ASN A 67 23.29 3.36 -11.29
CA ASN A 67 23.42 2.50 -12.46
C ASN A 67 22.40 1.35 -12.47
N LEU A 68 21.52 1.27 -11.46
CA LEU A 68 20.44 0.30 -11.38
C LEU A 68 19.10 0.95 -11.73
N ASP A 69 18.26 0.22 -12.46
CA ASP A 69 16.88 0.61 -12.74
C ASP A 69 15.97 0.17 -11.59
N TRP A 70 15.43 1.14 -10.87
CA TRP A 70 14.58 0.90 -9.70
C TRP A 70 13.10 0.96 -10.05
N ALA A 71 12.38 -0.13 -9.79
CA ALA A 71 10.92 -0.18 -9.83
C ALA A 71 10.36 -0.13 -8.40
N ALA A 72 9.84 1.04 -7.99
CA ALA A 72 9.19 1.28 -6.69
C ALA A 72 9.90 0.60 -5.48
N PRO A 73 11.16 0.96 -5.18
CA PRO A 73 11.88 0.40 -4.06
C PRO A 73 11.20 0.80 -2.74
N MET A 74 11.01 -0.17 -1.85
CA MET A 74 10.28 0.02 -0.59
C MET A 74 11.16 -0.17 0.64
N PHE A 75 12.06 -1.15 0.60
CA PHE A 75 12.88 -1.50 1.76
C PHE A 75 14.22 -2.06 1.31
N ILE A 76 15.27 -1.80 2.08
CA ILE A 76 16.63 -2.26 1.80
C ILE A 76 17.32 -2.65 3.10
N ALA A 77 18.08 -3.74 3.09
CA ALA A 77 18.91 -4.14 4.23
C ALA A 77 20.14 -4.95 3.78
N PRO A 78 21.27 -4.85 4.51
CA PRO A 78 22.45 -5.65 4.25
C PRO A 78 22.21 -7.10 4.59
N GLU A 79 22.64 -7.99 3.70
CA GLU A 79 22.65 -9.42 3.99
C GLU A 79 23.75 -9.73 5.02
N PRO A 80 23.41 -10.37 6.16
CA PRO A 80 24.39 -10.67 7.20
C PRO A 80 25.55 -11.52 6.69
N GLY A 81 26.77 -11.06 6.96
CA GLY A 81 28.00 -11.79 6.63
C GLY A 81 28.39 -11.75 5.14
N SER A 82 27.75 -10.91 4.32
CA SER A 82 28.09 -10.77 2.90
C SER A 82 28.34 -9.31 2.50
N LYS A 83 28.66 -9.09 1.22
CA LYS A 83 28.76 -7.75 0.61
C LYS A 83 27.54 -7.42 -0.24
N ARG A 84 26.41 -8.09 0.00
CA ARG A 84 25.17 -7.89 -0.73
C ARG A 84 24.19 -7.07 0.09
N LEU A 85 23.42 -6.25 -0.61
CA LEU A 85 22.18 -5.65 -0.13
C LEU A 85 21.02 -6.39 -0.75
N PHE A 86 19.96 -6.57 0.03
CA PHE A 86 18.67 -7.02 -0.47
C PHE A 86 17.74 -5.82 -0.53
N ALA A 87 16.97 -5.71 -1.60
CA ALA A 87 15.93 -4.69 -1.73
C ALA A 87 14.57 -5.34 -2.03
N MET A 88 13.54 -4.85 -1.34
CA MET A 88 12.15 -5.16 -1.60
C MET A 88 11.57 -4.10 -2.53
N LEU A 89 10.96 -4.56 -3.61
CA LEU A 89 10.35 -3.74 -4.64
C LEU A 89 8.85 -3.98 -4.65
N ASN A 90 8.07 -2.91 -4.78
CA ASN A 90 6.64 -3.01 -5.08
C ASN A 90 6.42 -3.10 -6.60
N GLY A 91 5.24 -3.61 -6.99
CA GLY A 91 4.87 -3.66 -8.39
C GLY A 91 4.68 -2.26 -8.98
N ALA A 92 5.41 -1.93 -10.05
CA ALA A 92 5.34 -0.66 -10.74
C ALA A 92 5.76 -0.80 -12.21
N ASN A 93 5.21 0.03 -13.10
CA ASN A 93 5.59 0.06 -14.52
C ASN A 93 5.50 -1.30 -15.23
N GLY A 94 4.53 -2.14 -14.83
CA GLY A 94 4.36 -3.49 -15.35
C GLY A 94 5.34 -4.53 -14.80
N GLN A 95 6.27 -4.13 -13.92
CA GLN A 95 7.11 -5.06 -13.16
C GLN A 95 6.35 -5.54 -11.91
N PRO A 96 6.50 -6.82 -11.54
CA PRO A 96 5.90 -7.33 -10.31
C PRO A 96 6.64 -6.82 -9.07
N ALA A 97 5.98 -6.95 -7.91
CA ALA A 97 6.68 -6.83 -6.64
C ALA A 97 7.68 -7.97 -6.51
N GLY A 98 8.78 -7.75 -5.78
CA GLY A 98 9.80 -8.78 -5.66
C GLY A 98 10.93 -8.43 -4.72
N LEU A 99 11.72 -9.44 -4.41
CA LEU A 99 12.97 -9.32 -3.66
C LEU A 99 14.14 -9.44 -4.63
N VAL A 100 15.06 -8.49 -4.60
CA VAL A 100 16.29 -8.51 -5.39
C VAL A 100 17.51 -8.43 -4.47
N ALA A 101 18.64 -8.91 -4.96
CA ALA A 101 19.94 -8.73 -4.32
C ALA A 101 20.94 -8.10 -5.28
N PHE A 102 21.85 -7.30 -4.75
CA PHE A 102 22.90 -6.64 -5.51
C PHE A 102 24.10 -6.39 -4.59
N ARG A 103 25.25 -6.09 -5.17
CA ARG A 103 26.46 -5.79 -4.39
C ARG A 103 26.34 -4.42 -3.75
N ASP A 104 26.79 -4.30 -2.51
CA ASP A 104 27.00 -3.02 -1.84
C ASP A 104 28.23 -2.30 -2.43
N ASP A 105 28.02 -1.70 -3.59
CA ASP A 105 29.01 -0.95 -4.35
C ASP A 105 28.28 0.12 -5.16
N PRO A 106 28.56 1.43 -4.98
CA PRO A 106 27.91 2.49 -5.75
C PRO A 106 28.04 2.34 -7.27
N ALA A 107 29.06 1.62 -7.75
CA ALA A 107 29.29 1.36 -9.18
C ALA A 107 28.56 0.11 -9.70
N VAL A 108 27.81 -0.61 -8.86
CA VAL A 108 27.07 -1.83 -9.26
C VAL A 108 26.12 -1.55 -10.43
N THR A 109 26.14 -2.43 -11.44
CA THR A 109 25.31 -2.29 -12.65
C THR A 109 24.25 -3.37 -12.77
N GLU A 110 24.28 -4.38 -11.91
CA GLU A 110 23.41 -5.55 -12.00
C GLU A 110 22.80 -5.89 -10.64
N GLN A 111 21.55 -6.36 -10.69
CA GLN A 111 20.85 -6.95 -9.58
C GLN A 111 20.30 -8.33 -9.99
N SER A 112 20.25 -9.25 -9.05
CA SER A 112 19.66 -10.58 -9.22
C SER A 112 18.31 -10.64 -8.54
N GLY A 113 17.27 -11.04 -9.27
CA GLY A 113 15.99 -11.40 -8.68
C GLY A 113 16.13 -12.62 -7.78
N LEU A 114 15.62 -12.53 -6.55
CA LEU A 114 15.61 -13.63 -5.58
C LEU A 114 14.24 -14.30 -5.51
N MET A 115 13.17 -13.52 -5.52
CA MET A 115 11.79 -14.01 -5.41
C MET A 115 10.81 -13.02 -6.02
N GLU A 116 9.92 -13.50 -6.87
CA GLU A 116 8.76 -12.74 -7.34
C GLU A 116 7.64 -12.82 -6.32
N LEU A 117 6.96 -11.69 -6.08
CA LEU A 117 5.89 -11.54 -5.09
C LEU A 117 4.61 -11.07 -5.78
N ASP A 118 4.26 -11.72 -6.89
CA ASP A 118 3.10 -11.40 -7.72
C ASP A 118 1.80 -11.31 -6.93
N GLY A 119 1.03 -10.25 -7.23
CA GLY A 119 -0.25 -9.99 -6.57
C GLY A 119 -0.13 -9.58 -5.10
N ARG A 120 1.09 -9.34 -4.60
CA ARG A 120 1.35 -8.83 -3.26
C ARG A 120 1.79 -7.37 -3.30
N MET A 121 1.39 -6.62 -2.28
CA MET A 121 2.08 -5.40 -1.87
C MET A 121 3.15 -5.81 -0.86
N ALA A 122 4.40 -5.45 -1.10
CA ALA A 122 5.53 -5.85 -0.28
C ALA A 122 6.09 -4.65 0.48
N TYR A 123 6.27 -4.83 1.79
CA TYR A 123 6.57 -3.72 2.70
C TYR A 123 7.98 -3.80 3.26
N SER A 124 8.34 -4.92 3.87
CA SER A 124 9.66 -5.10 4.47
C SER A 124 10.05 -6.56 4.56
N PHE A 125 11.29 -6.78 4.97
CA PHE A 125 11.79 -8.07 5.40
C PHE A 125 12.77 -7.90 6.56
N CYS A 126 13.04 -8.97 7.29
CA CYS A 126 14.18 -9.02 8.21
C CYS A 126 14.85 -10.39 8.18
N PHE A 127 16.17 -10.39 8.33
CA PHE A 127 16.94 -11.62 8.47
C PHE A 127 16.76 -12.20 9.87
N ASP A 128 16.74 -13.53 9.95
CA ASP A 128 16.81 -14.24 11.23
C ASP A 128 18.14 -13.93 11.95
N PRO A 129 18.19 -13.85 13.29
CA PRO A 129 19.44 -13.66 14.01
C PRO A 129 20.49 -14.75 13.74
N ASP A 130 20.06 -15.97 13.38
CA ASP A 130 20.93 -17.08 12.98
C ASP A 130 20.98 -17.29 11.45
N TYR A 131 20.74 -16.24 10.66
CA TYR A 131 20.67 -16.28 9.20
C TYR A 131 21.85 -17.00 8.53
N ALA A 132 23.07 -16.78 9.04
CA ALA A 132 24.27 -17.43 8.48
C ALA A 132 24.22 -18.96 8.55
N ARG A 133 23.40 -19.53 9.44
CA ARG A 133 23.26 -20.96 9.66
C ARG A 133 21.96 -21.52 9.08
N ASN A 134 20.86 -20.76 9.12
CA ASN A 134 19.54 -21.24 8.71
C ASN A 134 19.01 -20.65 7.38
N GLY A 135 19.61 -19.56 6.88
CA GLY A 135 19.15 -18.85 5.68
C GLY A 135 17.75 -18.24 5.81
N HIS A 136 17.20 -18.10 7.02
CA HIS A 136 15.81 -17.67 7.21
C HIS A 136 15.63 -16.17 7.00
N LEU A 137 14.65 -15.83 6.18
CA LEU A 137 14.23 -14.45 5.89
C LEU A 137 12.73 -14.32 6.14
N TYR A 138 12.33 -13.31 6.90
CA TYR A 138 10.93 -13.03 7.21
C TYR A 138 10.44 -11.91 6.31
N LEU A 139 9.23 -12.06 5.76
CA LEU A 139 8.63 -11.14 4.82
C LEU A 139 7.33 -10.57 5.41
N PHE A 140 7.07 -9.29 5.18
CA PHE A 140 5.76 -8.68 5.43
C PHE A 140 5.15 -8.25 4.10
N THR A 141 3.98 -8.80 3.77
CA THR A 141 3.24 -8.51 2.55
C THR A 141 1.74 -8.35 2.81
N ASN A 142 1.03 -7.61 1.96
CA ASN A 142 -0.43 -7.63 1.89
C ASN A 142 -0.86 -8.26 0.56
N LEU A 143 -1.85 -9.15 0.60
CA LEU A 143 -2.33 -9.87 -0.58
C LEU A 143 -3.79 -10.30 -0.43
N ARG A 144 -4.42 -10.67 -1.54
CA ARG A 144 -5.77 -11.26 -1.50
C ARG A 144 -5.71 -12.72 -1.15
N LEU A 145 -6.45 -13.14 -0.13
CA LEU A 145 -6.43 -14.51 0.36
C LEU A 145 -7.83 -15.14 0.38
N ALA A 146 -7.94 -16.36 -0.13
CA ALA A 146 -9.19 -17.11 -0.18
C ALA A 146 -9.81 -17.34 1.20
N ARG A 147 -8.97 -17.55 2.25
CA ARG A 147 -9.44 -17.74 3.62
C ARG A 147 -10.18 -16.53 4.21
N PHE A 148 -9.99 -15.35 3.61
CA PHE A 148 -10.68 -14.11 3.94
C PHE A 148 -11.67 -13.73 2.82
N GLY A 149 -12.26 -14.73 2.14
CA GLY A 149 -13.23 -14.52 1.06
C GLY A 149 -12.65 -13.82 -0.18
N GLY A 150 -11.32 -13.87 -0.38
CA GLY A 150 -10.63 -13.09 -1.42
C GLY A 150 -10.34 -11.64 -1.02
N GLY A 151 -10.60 -11.27 0.23
CA GLY A 151 -10.24 -9.98 0.81
C GLY A 151 -8.73 -9.77 0.96
N LYS A 152 -8.32 -8.51 1.07
CA LYS A 152 -6.95 -8.11 1.40
C LYS A 152 -6.60 -8.50 2.83
N ALA A 153 -5.40 -8.99 3.03
CA ALA A 153 -4.88 -9.39 4.32
C ALA A 153 -3.37 -9.22 4.37
N ASN A 154 -2.87 -8.86 5.55
CA ASN A 154 -1.45 -8.91 5.83
C ASN A 154 -1.02 -10.36 6.07
N ARG A 155 0.19 -10.66 5.63
CA ARG A 155 0.88 -11.93 5.82
C ARG A 155 2.31 -11.65 6.27
N VAL A 156 2.65 -12.25 7.41
CA VAL A 156 4.04 -12.47 7.82
C VAL A 156 4.37 -13.92 7.52
N SER A 157 5.41 -14.13 6.72
CA SER A 157 5.91 -15.45 6.36
C SER A 157 7.42 -15.51 6.48
N ARG A 158 7.97 -16.73 6.50
CA ARG A 158 9.41 -17.02 6.49
C ARG A 158 9.74 -17.86 5.27
N VAL A 159 10.81 -17.51 4.57
CA VAL A 159 11.38 -18.29 3.46
C VAL A 159 12.80 -18.73 3.80
N VAL A 160 13.37 -19.65 3.01
CA VAL A 160 14.78 -20.05 3.12
C VAL A 160 15.54 -19.50 1.92
N VAL A 161 16.46 -18.59 2.17
CA VAL A 161 17.36 -18.03 1.17
C VAL A 161 18.46 -19.04 0.87
N PRO A 162 18.68 -19.43 -0.40
CA PRO A 162 19.79 -20.29 -0.74
C PRO A 162 21.13 -19.58 -0.50
N PRO A 163 22.24 -20.31 -0.31
CA PRO A 163 23.56 -19.71 -0.32
C PRO A 163 23.76 -18.84 -1.57
N ALA A 164 24.65 -17.83 -1.51
CA ALA A 164 24.82 -16.88 -2.63
C ALA A 164 25.16 -17.53 -3.98
N SER A 165 25.74 -18.73 -3.99
CA SER A 165 25.98 -19.54 -5.20
C SER A 165 24.74 -20.26 -5.75
N GLY A 166 23.62 -20.25 -5.02
CA GLY A 166 22.50 -21.19 -5.13
C GLY A 166 21.24 -20.67 -5.81
N GLY A 167 21.24 -19.47 -6.39
CA GLY A 167 20.14 -18.98 -7.24
C GLY A 167 18.97 -18.34 -6.49
N THR A 168 17.74 -18.58 -6.95
CA THR A 168 16.49 -17.98 -6.47
C THR A 168 15.91 -18.70 -5.26
N ILE A 169 15.11 -18.00 -4.45
CA ILE A 169 14.38 -18.57 -3.31
C ILE A 169 13.31 -19.52 -3.86
N ASP A 170 13.29 -20.76 -3.37
CA ASP A 170 12.23 -21.73 -3.68
C ASP A 170 10.93 -21.31 -2.96
N PRO A 171 9.84 -20.98 -3.69
CA PRO A 171 8.56 -20.59 -3.09
C PRO A 171 7.97 -21.66 -2.16
N ASN A 172 8.34 -22.94 -2.34
CA ASN A 172 7.87 -24.02 -1.47
C ASN A 172 8.46 -23.95 -0.05
N THR A 173 9.49 -23.12 0.17
CA THR A 173 10.04 -22.87 1.51
C THR A 173 9.24 -21.84 2.30
N GLU A 174 8.28 -21.15 1.68
CA GLU A 174 7.47 -20.15 2.35
C GLU A 174 6.57 -20.79 3.43
N GLN A 175 6.88 -20.51 4.69
CA GLN A 175 6.06 -20.85 5.83
C GLN A 175 5.31 -19.61 6.33
N VAL A 176 3.99 -19.65 6.29
CA VAL A 176 3.14 -18.61 6.89
C VAL A 176 3.25 -18.67 8.42
N ILE A 177 3.48 -17.52 9.04
CA ILE A 177 3.57 -17.37 10.51
C ILE A 177 2.29 -16.75 11.05
N LEU A 178 1.85 -15.64 10.43
CA LEU A 178 0.70 -14.87 10.89
C LEU A 178 0.00 -14.22 9.70
N GLU A 179 -1.33 -14.21 9.74
CA GLU A 179 -2.16 -13.50 8.77
C GLU A 179 -3.38 -12.89 9.45
N TRP A 180 -3.77 -11.69 9.01
CA TRP A 180 -4.96 -11.00 9.46
C TRP A 180 -5.53 -10.11 8.36
N GLU A 181 -6.85 -9.92 8.37
CA GLU A 181 -7.50 -9.00 7.44
C GLU A 181 -6.97 -7.58 7.63
N SER A 182 -6.67 -6.91 6.51
CA SER A 182 -6.20 -5.53 6.50
C SER A 182 -6.47 -4.92 5.13
N ARG A 183 -7.14 -3.77 5.11
CA ARG A 183 -7.60 -3.11 3.87
C ARG A 183 -6.77 -1.88 3.49
N GLY A 184 -5.67 -1.65 4.20
CA GLY A 184 -4.88 -0.43 4.17
C GLY A 184 -4.30 -0.13 5.54
N HIS A 185 -3.49 0.93 5.64
CA HIS A 185 -2.74 1.27 6.86
C HIS A 185 -2.08 0.02 7.46
N ASP A 186 -1.38 -0.74 6.63
CA ASP A 186 -0.96 -2.10 6.98
C ASP A 186 0.14 -2.14 8.06
N GLY A 187 0.81 -1.01 8.31
CA GLY A 187 2.06 -0.99 9.07
C GLY A 187 3.17 -1.57 8.20
N GLY A 188 3.73 -2.72 8.59
CA GLY A 188 4.59 -3.49 7.71
C GLY A 188 6.07 -3.49 8.06
N GLY A 189 6.44 -3.07 9.27
CA GLY A 189 7.80 -3.19 9.79
C GLY A 189 8.04 -4.55 10.46
N LEU A 190 9.21 -5.14 10.21
CA LEU A 190 9.69 -6.37 10.84
C LEU A 190 11.07 -6.12 11.45
N ALA A 191 11.28 -6.60 12.67
CA ALA A 191 12.61 -6.62 13.28
C ALA A 191 12.70 -7.70 14.37
N PHE A 192 13.87 -8.32 14.51
CA PHE A 192 14.19 -9.06 15.73
C PHE A 192 14.73 -8.12 16.80
N GLY A 193 14.14 -8.18 17.98
CA GLY A 193 14.66 -7.51 19.16
C GLY A 193 15.89 -8.23 19.73
N ARG A 194 16.62 -7.55 20.61
CA ARG A 194 17.78 -8.14 21.32
C ARG A 194 17.39 -9.27 22.28
N ASP A 195 16.11 -9.38 22.60
CA ASP A 195 15.48 -10.44 23.38
C ASP A 195 15.20 -11.70 22.55
N GLY A 196 15.45 -11.68 21.24
CA GLY A 196 15.20 -12.80 20.33
C GLY A 196 13.76 -12.88 19.84
N MET A 197 12.92 -11.89 20.14
CA MET A 197 11.53 -11.87 19.70
C MET A 197 11.38 -11.18 18.35
N LEU A 198 10.49 -11.69 17.50
CA LEU A 198 10.09 -11.03 16.26
C LEU A 198 9.02 -9.97 16.55
N TYR A 199 9.35 -8.71 16.30
CA TYR A 199 8.44 -7.56 16.40
C TYR A 199 7.84 -7.24 15.04
N ILE A 200 6.53 -7.03 15.02
CA ILE A 200 5.74 -6.75 13.83
C ILE A 200 4.98 -5.46 14.09
N SER A 201 5.18 -4.43 13.26
CA SER A 201 4.32 -3.24 13.31
C SER A 201 3.07 -3.46 12.46
N THR A 202 1.92 -3.11 13.03
CA THR A 202 0.63 -3.09 12.36
C THR A 202 0.08 -1.67 12.42
N GLY A 203 -0.64 -1.25 11.39
CA GLY A 203 -1.56 -0.13 11.53
C GLY A 203 -2.98 -0.61 11.84
N ASP A 204 -3.96 0.28 11.67
CA ASP A 204 -5.36 0.05 12.07
C ASP A 204 -6.14 -0.88 11.11
N GLY A 205 -5.58 -1.19 9.95
CA GLY A 205 -6.16 -2.11 8.97
C GLY A 205 -7.37 -1.55 8.21
N THR A 206 -7.66 -0.26 8.35
CA THR A 206 -8.78 0.42 7.68
C THR A 206 -8.48 0.65 6.19
N SER A 207 -9.47 1.12 5.44
CA SER A 207 -9.30 1.32 4.00
C SER A 207 -8.22 2.35 3.69
N ASP A 208 -7.46 2.08 2.63
CA ASP A 208 -6.60 3.03 1.93
C ASP A 208 -7.30 4.42 1.77
N SER A 209 -6.53 5.52 1.89
CA SER A 209 -6.97 6.86 1.44
C SER A 209 -7.11 6.92 -0.08
#